data_AF-A0A2S1LEW7-F1
#
_entry.id   AF-A0A2S1LEW7-F1
#
_cell.length_a   1.000
_cell.length_b   1.000
_cell.length_c   1.000
_cell.angle_alpha   90.00
_cell.angle_beta   90.00
_cell.angle_gamma   90.00
#
_symmetry.space_group_name_H-M   'P 1'
#
loop_
_entity.id
_entity.type
_entity.pdbx_description
1 polymer ?
#
loop_
_entity_poly.entity_id
_entity_poly.type
_entity_poly.pdbx_seq_one_letter_code
_entity_poly.pdbx_strand_id
1 'polypeptide(L)'
;MNKSTLKLTLAILLLACLLPLPYGYFQLVRFLGMAGFGYLAILASGEEKKNEVIIYIALALLFQPFFKLALGRTIWNIVDVIIALGLLGSIALSSKKQ
;
A
#
# COMPACT_ATOMS: atom_id res chain seq x y z
N MET A 1 -9.49 8.19 -11.58
CA MET A 1 -8.14 8.43 -11.00
C MET A 1 -7.19 7.43 -11.61
N ASN A 2 -6.03 7.85 -12.12
CA ASN A 2 -5.10 6.94 -12.79
C ASN A 2 -4.48 5.96 -11.79
N LYS A 3 -4.38 4.67 -12.15
CA LYS A 3 -3.79 3.61 -11.31
C LYS A 3 -2.39 3.99 -10.82
N SER A 4 -1.58 4.57 -11.71
CA SER A 4 -0.22 5.02 -11.41
C SER A 4 -0.17 6.15 -10.38
N THR A 5 -1.10 7.11 -10.45
CA THR A 5 -1.20 8.20 -9.48
C THR A 5 -1.56 7.67 -8.09
N LEU A 6 -2.52 6.74 -7.99
CA LEU A 6 -2.89 6.15 -6.71
C LEU A 6 -1.73 5.34 -6.09
N LYS A 7 -1.02 4.54 -6.90
CA LYS A 7 0.18 3.80 -6.44
C LYS A 7 1.28 4.76 -5.95
N LEU A 8 1.49 5.88 -6.65
CA LEU A 8 2.48 6.89 -6.27
C LEU A 8 2.09 7.59 -4.96
N THR A 9 0.83 8.01 -4.82
CA THR A 9 0.33 8.62 -3.59
C THR A 9 0.46 7.66 -2.39
N LEU A 10 0.11 6.39 -2.57
CA LEU A 10 0.29 5.37 -1.53
C LEU A 10 1.76 5.17 -1.16
N ALA A 11 2.66 5.11 -2.14
CA ALA A 11 4.10 4.99 -1.89
C ALA A 11 4.65 6.17 -1.08
N ILE A 12 4.28 7.41 -1.44
CA ILE A 12 4.68 8.62 -0.69
C ILE A 12 4.11 8.58 0.74
N LEU A 13 2.85 8.16 0.89
CA LEU A 13 2.20 8.08 2.20
C LEU A 13 2.87 7.05 3.12
N LEU A 14 3.25 5.89 2.58
CA LEU A 14 4.02 4.86 3.30
C LEU A 14 5.43 5.32 3.64
N LEU A 15 6.12 6.02 2.74
CA LEU A 15 7.44 6.59 3.04
C LEU A 15 7.37 7.72 4.06
N ALA A 16 6.27 8.47 4.13
CA ALA A 16 6.06 9.49 5.15
C ALA A 16 6.00 8.87 6.56
N CYS A 17 5.58 7.60 6.71
CA CYS A 17 5.63 6.87 8.00
C CYS A 17 7.06 6.64 8.53
N LEU A 18 8.10 6.81 7.71
CA LEU A 18 9.50 6.70 8.19
C LEU A 18 9.89 7.84 9.14
N LEU A 19 9.19 8.97 9.06
CA LEU A 19 9.40 10.12 9.93
C LEU A 19 8.81 9.84 11.33
N PRO A 20 9.41 10.39 12.41
CA PRO A 20 8.88 10.26 13.77
C PRO A 20 7.64 11.14 13.97
N LEU A 21 6.52 10.74 13.35
CA LEU A 21 5.23 11.43 13.41
C LEU A 21 4.40 11.00 14.64
N PRO A 22 3.36 11.76 15.02
CA PRO A 22 2.48 11.35 16.11
C PRO A 22 1.71 10.07 15.78
N TYR A 23 1.37 9.27 16.79
CA TYR A 23 0.70 7.97 16.62
C TYR A 23 -0.59 8.04 15.78
N GLY A 24 -1.37 9.11 15.93
CA GLY A 24 -2.59 9.33 15.15
C GLY A 24 -2.36 9.38 13.64
N TYR A 25 -1.20 9.86 13.18
CA TYR A 25 -0.86 9.89 11.76
C TYR A 25 -0.73 8.47 11.19
N PHE A 26 -0.06 7.56 11.91
CA PHE A 26 0.08 6.16 11.50
C PHE A 26 -1.27 5.46 11.39
N GLN A 27 -2.20 5.75 12.29
CA GLN A 27 -3.55 5.17 12.26
C GLN A 27 -4.33 5.65 11.02
N LEU A 28 -4.19 6.93 10.65
CA LEU A 28 -4.76 7.46 9.40
C LEU A 28 -4.12 6.82 8.17
N VAL A 29 -2.78 6.70 8.14
CA VAL A 29 -2.07 6.05 7.03
C VAL A 29 -2.52 4.61 6.83
N ARG A 30 -2.76 3.85 7.92
CA ARG A 30 -3.31 2.49 7.82
C ARG A 30 -4.71 2.46 7.21
N PHE A 31 -5.59 3.37 7.64
CA PHE A 31 -6.93 3.46 7.08
C PHE A 31 -6.89 3.79 5.58
N LEU A 32 -6.08 4.78 5.20
CA LEU A 32 -5.87 5.18 3.80
C LEU A 32 -5.18 4.07 3.00
N GLY A 33 -4.24 3.36 3.59
CA GLY A 33 -3.55 2.21 3.01
C GLY A 33 -4.52 1.08 2.71
N MET A 34 -5.32 0.65 3.69
CA MET A 34 -6.36 -0.35 3.50
C MET A 34 -7.34 0.07 2.40
N ALA A 35 -7.85 1.30 2.42
CA ALA A 35 -8.77 1.81 1.41
C ALA A 35 -8.13 1.83 0.01
N GLY A 36 -6.88 2.29 -0.09
CA GLY A 36 -6.13 2.36 -1.34
C GLY A 36 -5.80 0.98 -1.93
N PHE A 37 -5.34 0.04 -1.10
CA PHE A 37 -5.08 -1.34 -1.53
C PHE A 37 -6.38 -2.08 -1.88
N GLY A 38 -7.46 -1.87 -1.12
CA GLY A 38 -8.78 -2.40 -1.46
C GLY A 38 -9.28 -1.90 -2.82
N TYR A 39 -9.09 -0.60 -3.11
CA TYR A 39 -9.42 -0.04 -4.41
C TYR A 39 -8.55 -0.61 -5.55
N LEU A 40 -7.25 -0.79 -5.32
CA LEU A 40 -6.35 -1.46 -6.28
C LEU A 40 -6.76 -2.91 -6.55
N ALA A 41 -7.20 -3.65 -5.53
CA ALA A 41 -7.69 -5.00 -5.69
C ALA A 41 -8.92 -5.05 -6.60
N ILE A 42 -9.89 -4.15 -6.41
CA ILE A 42 -11.07 -4.05 -7.28
C ILE A 42 -10.68 -3.75 -8.73
N LEU A 43 -9.75 -2.80 -8.93
CA LEU A 43 -9.26 -2.44 -10.26
C LEU A 43 -8.46 -3.56 -10.94
N ALA A 44 -7.73 -4.37 -10.19
CA ALA A 44 -6.98 -5.51 -10.71
C ALA A 44 -7.90 -6.71 -11.02
N SER A 45 -9.00 -6.86 -10.28
CA SER A 45 -10.02 -7.89 -10.53
C SER A 45 -10.69 -7.69 -11.89
N GLY A 46 -10.91 -6.43 -12.29
CA GLY A 46 -11.44 -6.10 -13.62
C GLY A 46 -10.47 -6.34 -14.78
N GLU A 47 -9.16 -6.50 -14.51
CA GLU A 47 -8.13 -6.79 -15.53
C GLU A 47 -7.74 -8.28 -15.57
N GLU A 48 -8.50 -9.15 -14.91
CA GLU A 48 -8.23 -10.60 -14.77
C GLU A 48 -6.86 -10.95 -14.16
N LYS A 49 -6.20 -9.98 -13.51
CA LYS A 49 -4.88 -10.18 -12.91
C LYS A 49 -4.99 -10.77 -11.51
N LYS A 50 -5.44 -12.02 -11.43
CA LYS A 50 -5.70 -12.76 -10.20
C LYS A 50 -4.54 -12.66 -9.19
N ASN A 51 -3.29 -12.70 -9.66
CA ASN A 51 -2.13 -12.60 -8.79
C ASN A 51 -1.98 -11.21 -8.13
N GLU A 52 -2.20 -10.13 -8.88
CA GLU A 52 -2.16 -8.76 -8.34
C GLU A 52 -3.30 -8.53 -7.34
N VAL A 53 -4.49 -9.08 -7.61
CA VAL A 53 -5.65 -9.01 -6.71
C VAL A 53 -5.32 -9.63 -5.35
N ILE A 54 -4.76 -10.84 -5.34
CA ILE A 54 -4.40 -11.53 -4.09
C ILE A 54 -3.38 -10.70 -3.29
N ILE A 55 -2.38 -10.13 -3.97
CA ILE A 55 -1.37 -9.27 -3.35
C ILE A 55 -2.04 -8.03 -2.73
N TYR A 56 -2.88 -7.31 -3.49
CA TYR A 56 -3.54 -6.10 -2.97
C TYR A 56 -4.53 -6.38 -1.85
N ILE A 57 -5.25 -7.51 -1.88
CA ILE A 57 -6.11 -7.93 -0.77
C ILE A 57 -5.27 -8.26 0.47
N ALA A 58 -4.18 -9.00 0.33
CA ALA A 58 -3.28 -9.31 1.43
C ALA A 58 -2.69 -8.03 2.06
N LEU A 59 -2.32 -7.05 1.23
CA LEU A 59 -1.86 -5.74 1.69
C LEU A 59 -2.98 -4.95 2.40
N ALA A 60 -4.20 -4.96 1.87
CA ALA A 60 -5.33 -4.31 2.54
C ALA A 60 -5.61 -4.91 3.92
N LEU A 61 -5.51 -6.24 4.05
CA LEU A 61 -5.61 -6.94 5.33
C LEU A 61 -4.43 -6.66 6.25
N LEU A 62 -3.23 -6.47 5.72
CA LEU A 62 -2.07 -6.09 6.52
C LEU A 62 -2.26 -4.70 7.14
N PHE A 63 -2.73 -3.72 6.35
CA PHE A 63 -2.98 -2.35 6.80
C PHE A 63 -4.34 -2.15 7.48
N GLN A 64 -5.11 -3.21 7.73
CA GLN A 64 -6.43 -3.07 8.32
C GLN A 64 -6.37 -2.39 9.70
N PRO A 65 -7.24 -1.41 10.00
CA PRO A 65 -7.29 -0.72 11.28
C PRO A 65 -8.08 -1.50 12.34
N PHE A 66 -8.72 -2.63 11.97
CA PHE A 66 -9.61 -3.40 12.84
C PHE A 66 -8.86 -4.31 13.81
N PHE A 67 -7.81 -4.97 13.34
CA PHE A 67 -6.97 -5.81 14.17
C PHE A 67 -5.69 -5.07 14.54
N LYS A 68 -5.44 -4.89 15.85
CA LYS A 68 -4.18 -4.34 16.34
C LYS A 68 -3.06 -5.35 16.12
N LEU A 69 -2.45 -5.33 14.94
CA LEU A 69 -1.15 -5.95 14.70
C LEU A 69 -0.09 -5.14 15.44
N ALA A 70 0.26 -5.58 16.65
CA ALA A 70 1.30 -5.00 17.49
C ALA A 70 2.71 -5.34 16.98
N LEU A 71 2.93 -5.21 15.67
CA LEU A 71 4.28 -5.18 15.13
C LEU A 71 4.91 -3.88 15.63
N GLY A 72 6.12 -3.94 16.19
CA GLY A 72 6.81 -2.75 16.68
C GLY A 72 7.06 -1.74 15.55
N ARG A 73 7.36 -0.49 15.90
CA ARG A 73 7.62 0.60 14.92
C ARG A 73 8.66 0.20 13.87
N THR A 74 9.73 -0.49 14.28
CA THR A 74 10.79 -0.95 13.38
C THR A 74 10.27 -1.89 12.30
N ILE A 75 9.41 -2.85 12.66
CA ILE A 75 8.86 -3.82 11.72
C ILE A 75 7.92 -3.11 10.74
N TRP A 76 7.06 -2.22 11.23
CA TRP A 76 6.19 -1.42 10.35
C TRP A 76 6.98 -0.56 9.37
N ASN A 77 8.06 0.08 9.80
CA ASN A 77 8.91 0.86 8.90
C ASN A 77 9.52 -0.01 7.79
N ILE A 78 9.98 -1.22 8.12
CA ILE A 78 10.52 -2.16 7.12
C ILE A 78 9.42 -2.57 6.14
N VAL A 79 8.23 -2.92 6.64
CA VAL A 79 7.07 -3.28 5.84
C VAL A 79 6.66 -2.15 4.91
N ASP A 80 6.55 -0.92 5.42
CA ASP A 80 6.19 0.28 4.65
C ASP A 80 7.20 0.56 3.52
N VAL A 81 8.50 0.41 3.79
CA VAL A 81 9.57 0.57 2.77
C VAL A 81 9.46 -0.50 1.70
N ILE A 82 9.32 -1.78 2.06
CA ILE A 82 9.21 -2.89 1.10
C ILE A 82 8.00 -2.68 0.19
N ILE A 83 6.86 -2.29 0.76
CA ILE A 83 5.61 -2.11 0.01
C ILE A 83 5.69 -0.86 -0.88
N ALA A 84 6.28 0.24 -0.39
CA ALA A 84 6.52 1.43 -1.20
C ALA A 84 7.43 1.11 -2.40
N LEU A 85 8.53 0.37 -2.19
CA LEU A 85 9.41 -0.08 -3.27
C LEU A 85 8.69 -0.99 -4.28
N GLY A 86 7.86 -1.93 -3.80
CA GLY A 86 7.05 -2.79 -4.66
C GLY A 86 6.05 -2.01 -5.52
N LEU A 87 5.39 -0.99 -4.94
CA LEU A 87 4.49 -0.10 -5.68
C LEU A 87 5.23 0.71 -6.75
N LEU A 88 6.39 1.30 -6.42
CA LEU A 88 7.23 2.04 -7.35
C LEU A 88 7.75 1.14 -8.48
N GLY A 89 8.21 -0.06 -8.16
CA GLY A 89 8.64 -1.06 -9.14
C GLY A 89 7.49 -1.47 -10.07
N SER A 90 6.28 -1.67 -9.54
CA SER A 90 5.09 -1.97 -10.33
C SER A 90 4.74 -0.85 -11.31
N ILE A 91 4.89 0.42 -10.92
CA ILE A 91 4.71 1.56 -11.83
C ILE A 91 5.75 1.53 -12.96
N ALA A 92 7.03 1.32 -12.62
CA ALA A 92 8.11 1.26 -13.60
C ALA A 92 7.97 0.09 -14.59
N LEU A 93 7.56 -1.09 -14.10
CA LEU A 93 7.27 -2.28 -14.93
C LEU A 93 6.03 -2.07 -15.81
N SER A 94 4.99 -1.42 -15.30
CA SER A 94 3.80 -1.09 -16.09
C SER A 94 4.10 -0.03 -17.15
N SER A 95 5.08 0.84 -16.94
CA SER A 95 5.55 1.81 -17.93
C SER A 95 6.41 1.20 -19.04
N LYS A 96 7.01 0.02 -18.81
CA LYS A 96 7.86 -0.66 -19.78
C LYS A 96 7.11 -1.61 -20.73
N LYS A 97 5.81 -1.79 -20.51
CA LYS A 97 4.95 -2.70 -21.28
C LYS A 97 4.14 -1.96 -22.35
N GLN A 98 4.53 -0.72 -22.69
CA GLN A 98 3.99 0.07 -23.79
C GLN A 98 5.02 0.12 -24.92
#